data_AF-A0A7W1FFE6-F1
#
_entry.id   AF-A0A7W1FFE6-F1
#
_cell.length_a   1.000
_cell.length_b   1.000
_cell.length_c   1.000
_cell.angle_alpha   90.00
_cell.angle_beta   90.00
_cell.angle_gamma   90.00
#
_symmetry.space_group_name_H-M   'P 1'
#
loop_
_entity.id
_entity.type
_entity.pdbx_description
1 polymer ?
#
loop_
_entity_poly.entity_id
_entity_poly.type
_entity_poly.pdbx_seq_one_letter_code
_entity_poly.pdbx_strand_id
1 'polypeptide(L)'
;MKLPISFEEVSYFKNEYRGDLIITKGILYYIPHTRVIHARYADELGGKDAMPLFNLLGNLAPIFGTVPWIRSAADKSVKAGKFLKRTFRPTINSPRISKIHLWRGNDTNEKLQIVLDEYIEKVKKDRLEFDDDSVPKPMRFSIDEIENARFGLKFKFDAKYDNHDLRVNLIHRSLFKKALQKGGFLSQA
;
A
#
# COMPACT_ATOMS: atom_id res chain seq x y z
N MET A 1 -9.37 -13.92 17.11
CA MET A 1 -9.24 -13.31 15.76
C MET A 1 -9.49 -14.37 14.70
N LYS A 2 -10.46 -14.12 13.82
CA LYS A 2 -10.92 -15.03 12.77
C LYS A 2 -10.24 -14.62 11.45
N LEU A 3 -9.82 -15.59 10.64
CA LEU A 3 -9.42 -15.38 9.25
C LEU A 3 -10.66 -15.57 8.36
N PRO A 4 -10.72 -14.91 7.20
CA PRO A 4 -9.70 -14.08 6.54
C PRO A 4 -9.60 -12.66 7.13
N ILE A 5 -8.49 -11.96 6.87
CA ILE A 5 -8.31 -10.54 7.23
C ILE A 5 -7.73 -9.77 6.07
N SER A 6 -8.26 -8.59 5.80
CA SER A 6 -7.74 -7.67 4.82
C SER A 6 -7.09 -6.44 5.45
N PHE A 7 -6.09 -5.90 4.76
CA PHE A 7 -5.46 -4.62 5.02
C PHE A 7 -5.54 -3.81 3.74
N GLU A 8 -6.17 -2.64 3.80
CA GLU A 8 -6.31 -1.75 2.64
C GLU A 8 -5.09 -0.83 2.52
N GLU A 9 -4.82 -0.35 1.29
CA GLU A 9 -3.78 0.65 1.00
C GLU A 9 -2.37 0.25 1.50
N VAL A 10 -2.09 -1.06 1.50
CA VAL A 10 -0.77 -1.59 1.87
C VAL A 10 0.24 -1.18 0.81
N SER A 11 1.33 -0.59 1.28
CA SER A 11 2.45 -0.20 0.44
C SER A 11 3.21 -1.42 -0.04
N TYR A 12 3.60 -1.41 -1.31
CA TYR A 12 4.38 -2.46 -1.94
C TYR A 12 5.49 -1.88 -2.83
N PHE A 13 6.58 -2.65 -2.99
CA PHE A 13 7.81 -2.26 -3.68
C PHE A 13 8.25 -0.83 -3.37
N LYS A 14 8.90 -0.61 -2.22
CA LYS A 14 9.42 0.71 -1.83
C LYS A 14 8.36 1.85 -1.82
N ASN A 15 7.08 1.51 -1.67
CA ASN A 15 5.91 2.40 -1.75
C ASN A 15 5.55 2.89 -3.16
N GLU A 16 6.02 2.22 -4.21
CA GLU A 16 5.67 2.55 -5.59
C GLU A 16 4.22 2.20 -5.91
N TYR A 17 3.67 1.20 -5.21
CA TYR A 17 2.31 0.71 -5.39
C TYR A 17 1.54 0.66 -4.07
N ARG A 18 0.21 0.76 -4.19
CA ARG A 18 -0.75 0.50 -3.12
C ARG A 18 -1.75 -0.56 -3.56
N GLY A 19 -2.16 -1.38 -2.62
CA GLY A 19 -3.10 -2.45 -2.87
C GLY A 19 -3.76 -2.94 -1.60
N ASP A 20 -4.70 -3.86 -1.81
CA ASP A 20 -5.32 -4.59 -0.73
C ASP A 20 -4.54 -5.88 -0.49
N LEU A 21 -4.20 -6.13 0.77
CA LEU A 21 -3.53 -7.34 1.22
C LEU A 21 -4.52 -8.20 1.99
N ILE A 22 -4.77 -9.42 1.52
CA ILE A 22 -5.69 -10.36 2.16
C ILE A 22 -4.90 -11.55 2.67
N ILE A 23 -5.11 -11.89 3.93
CA ILE A 23 -4.47 -13.01 4.61
C ILE A 23 -5.56 -14.03 4.92
N THR A 24 -5.38 -15.21 4.35
CA THR A 24 -6.21 -16.39 4.63
C THR A 24 -5.37 -17.43 5.37
N LYS A 25 -5.92 -18.63 5.55
CA LYS A 25 -5.14 -19.76 6.09
C LYS A 25 -4.24 -20.31 4.98
N GLY A 26 -2.93 -20.12 5.11
CA GLY A 26 -1.92 -20.64 4.18
C GLY A 26 -1.77 -19.90 2.85
N ILE A 27 -2.62 -18.90 2.54
CA ILE A 27 -2.49 -18.10 1.31
C ILE A 27 -2.56 -16.59 1.62
N LEU A 28 -1.63 -15.85 1.03
CA LEU A 28 -1.53 -14.40 1.07
C LEU A 28 -1.79 -13.84 -0.33
N TYR A 29 -2.75 -12.92 -0.42
CA TYR A 29 -3.14 -12.28 -1.66
C TYR A 29 -2.80 -10.80 -1.60
N TYR A 30 -2.22 -10.27 -2.67
CA TYR A 30 -1.99 -8.84 -2.82
C TYR A 30 -2.58 -8.35 -4.14
N ILE A 31 -3.55 -7.43 -4.04
CA ILE A 31 -4.30 -6.87 -5.17
C ILE A 31 -3.90 -5.40 -5.31
N PRO A 32 -2.91 -5.08 -6.16
CA PRO A 32 -2.50 -3.71 -6.40
C PRO A 32 -3.57 -2.96 -7.21
N HIS A 33 -3.90 -1.75 -6.78
CA HIS A 33 -4.91 -0.92 -7.43
C HIS A 33 -4.44 0.52 -7.70
N THR A 34 -3.31 0.97 -7.13
CA THR A 34 -2.80 2.33 -7.34
C THR A 34 -1.29 2.34 -7.56
N ARG A 35 -0.82 3.06 -8.57
CA ARG A 35 0.59 3.46 -8.72
C ARG A 35 0.82 4.83 -8.08
N VAL A 36 1.67 4.88 -7.06
CA VAL A 36 1.90 6.09 -6.24
C VAL A 36 2.81 7.10 -6.93
N ILE A 37 3.73 6.63 -7.79
CA ILE A 37 4.68 7.51 -8.49
C ILE A 37 3.94 8.53 -9.36
N HIS A 38 2.93 8.09 -10.12
CA HIS A 38 2.15 8.98 -10.98
C HIS A 38 1.25 9.96 -10.22
N ALA A 39 0.73 9.54 -9.06
CA ALA A 39 -0.07 10.42 -8.20
C ALA A 39 0.74 11.59 -7.63
N ARG A 40 2.02 11.38 -7.30
CA ARG A 40 2.90 12.47 -6.83
C ARG A 40 3.17 13.50 -7.91
N TYR A 41 3.45 13.07 -9.14
CA TYR A 41 3.68 14.00 -10.24
C TYR A 41 2.41 14.74 -10.65
N ALA A 42 1.24 14.09 -10.62
CA ALA A 42 -0.03 14.76 -10.91
C ALA A 42 -0.38 15.86 -9.86
N ASP A 43 -0.08 15.60 -8.57
CA ASP A 43 -0.25 16.59 -7.50
C ASP A 43 0.81 17.70 -7.56
N GLU A 44 2.05 17.39 -7.96
CA GLU A 44 3.16 18.37 -8.08
C GLU A 44 3.06 19.26 -9.32
N LEU A 45 2.43 18.79 -10.42
CA LEU A 45 2.42 19.51 -11.71
C LEU A 45 1.17 20.36 -11.99
N GLY A 46 0.10 20.33 -11.19
CA GLY A 46 -1.12 20.95 -11.71
C GLY A 46 -2.36 21.09 -10.83
N GLY A 47 -2.20 21.27 -9.53
CA GLY A 47 -3.15 22.10 -8.78
C GLY A 47 -2.97 23.58 -9.13
N LYS A 48 -3.14 23.95 -10.42
CA LYS A 48 -3.13 25.30 -11.01
C LYS A 48 -2.04 26.26 -10.50
N ASP A 49 -1.11 26.64 -11.39
CA ASP A 49 -0.09 27.69 -11.23
C ASP A 49 1.20 27.30 -10.49
N ALA A 50 2.20 26.80 -11.22
CA ALA A 50 3.58 26.76 -10.74
C ALA A 50 4.57 27.20 -11.84
N MET A 51 5.01 28.46 -11.73
CA MET A 51 6.17 29.00 -12.44
C MET A 51 7.50 28.39 -11.94
N PRO A 52 8.59 28.44 -12.74
CA PRO A 52 9.85 27.79 -12.42
C PRO A 52 10.66 28.60 -11.39
N LEU A 53 10.69 28.14 -10.14
CA LEU A 53 11.38 28.78 -9.00
C LEU A 53 12.84 28.30 -8.81
N PHE A 54 13.42 27.59 -9.78
CA PHE A 54 14.76 27.00 -9.64
C PHE A 54 15.93 27.90 -10.06
N ASN A 55 15.70 29.10 -10.60
CA ASN A 55 16.78 30.02 -10.98
C ASN A 55 17.15 31.09 -9.92
N LEU A 56 16.68 31.00 -8.67
CA LEU A 56 16.93 32.05 -7.66
C LEU A 56 17.46 31.55 -6.31
N LEU A 57 18.21 30.44 -6.26
CA LEU A 57 18.92 29.99 -5.04
C LEU A 57 20.44 29.90 -5.22
N GLY A 58 20.97 30.52 -6.27
CA GLY A 58 22.39 30.45 -6.59
C GLY A 58 23.31 31.43 -5.85
N ASN A 59 22.83 32.42 -5.08
CA ASN A 59 23.74 33.52 -4.69
C ASN A 59 23.45 34.34 -3.42
N LEU A 60 22.78 33.84 -2.38
CA LEU A 60 22.60 34.63 -1.13
C LEU A 60 22.69 33.80 0.16
N ALA A 61 23.80 33.08 0.32
CA ALA A 61 24.33 32.73 1.63
C ALA A 61 25.51 33.69 1.87
N PRO A 62 25.32 34.88 2.50
CA PRO A 62 25.29 34.93 3.97
C PRO A 62 24.67 36.24 4.53
N ILE A 63 23.35 36.34 4.73
CA ILE A 63 22.78 37.48 5.50
C ILE A 63 21.63 36.94 6.36
N PHE A 64 21.98 36.31 7.49
CA PHE A 64 21.05 36.03 8.57
C PHE A 64 20.68 37.34 9.28
N GLY A 65 19.70 38.04 8.72
CA GLY A 65 18.88 39.03 9.41
C GLY A 65 17.48 38.46 9.54
N THR A 66 17.01 38.29 10.77
CA THR A 66 15.69 37.73 11.11
C THR A 66 14.57 38.52 10.45
N VAL A 67 13.95 37.97 9.41
CA VAL A 67 12.82 38.62 8.77
C VAL A 67 11.48 37.93 9.13
N PRO A 68 10.46 38.66 9.62
CA PRO A 68 9.19 38.11 10.12
C PRO A 68 8.34 37.29 9.13
N TRP A 69 8.66 37.27 7.82
CA TRP A 69 7.89 36.52 6.82
C TRP A 69 8.16 35.02 6.82
N ILE A 70 9.22 34.53 7.50
CA ILE A 70 9.47 33.08 7.66
C ILE A 70 8.37 32.39 8.49
N ARG A 71 7.62 33.13 9.33
CA ARG A 71 6.43 32.59 10.02
C ARG A 71 5.31 32.17 9.05
N SER A 72 5.25 32.74 7.85
CA SER A 72 4.21 32.37 6.86
C SER A 72 4.50 31.05 6.13
N ALA A 73 5.79 30.63 6.08
CA ALA A 73 6.16 29.32 5.53
C ALA A 73 5.78 28.17 6.50
N ALA A 74 5.86 28.40 7.81
CA ALA A 74 5.46 27.40 8.81
C ALA A 74 3.96 27.06 8.73
N ASP A 75 3.09 28.05 8.49
CA ASP A 75 1.64 27.82 8.38
C ASP A 75 1.23 27.13 7.06
N LYS A 76 1.99 27.32 5.97
CA LYS A 76 1.75 26.58 4.71
C LYS A 76 2.20 25.12 4.82
N SER A 77 3.27 24.83 5.57
CA SER A 77 3.71 23.46 5.87
C SER A 77 2.69 22.67 6.68
N VAL A 78 1.96 23.34 7.58
CA VAL A 78 0.89 22.71 8.39
C VAL A 78 -0.32 22.32 7.53
N LYS A 79 -0.63 23.06 6.45
CA LYS A 79 -1.70 22.68 5.51
C LYS A 79 -1.28 21.53 4.58
N ALA A 80 -0.05 21.51 4.08
CA ALA A 80 0.48 20.35 3.34
C ALA A 80 0.50 19.07 4.20
N GLY A 81 0.90 19.20 5.48
CA GLY A 81 0.84 18.09 6.45
C GLY A 81 -0.59 17.63 6.78
N LYS A 82 -1.58 18.52 6.77
CA LYS A 82 -3.01 18.16 6.95
C LYS A 82 -3.63 17.53 5.69
N PHE A 83 -3.14 17.86 4.49
CA PHE A 83 -3.62 17.26 3.24
C PHE A 83 -3.02 15.85 3.03
N LEU A 84 -1.73 15.68 3.34
CA LEU A 84 -1.09 14.35 3.44
C LEU A 84 -1.65 13.51 4.59
N LYS A 85 -2.31 14.09 5.61
CA LYS A 85 -3.06 13.32 6.62
C LYS A 85 -4.47 12.94 6.16
N ARG A 86 -5.04 13.61 5.15
CA ARG A 86 -6.41 13.33 4.65
C ARG A 86 -6.46 12.16 3.67
N THR A 87 -5.39 11.89 2.93
CA THR A 87 -5.28 10.70 2.06
C THR A 87 -5.00 9.40 2.80
N PHE A 88 -4.70 9.46 4.11
CA PHE A 88 -4.47 8.27 4.94
C PHE A 88 -5.46 8.20 6.10
N ARG A 89 -6.77 8.28 5.83
CA ARG A 89 -7.75 7.76 6.80
C ARG A 89 -7.68 6.23 6.73
N PRO A 90 -7.03 5.56 7.70
CA PRO A 90 -6.92 4.12 7.70
C PRO A 90 -8.26 3.59 8.14
N THR A 91 -9.01 3.02 7.20
CA THR A 91 -10.21 2.30 7.58
C THR A 91 -9.84 0.87 7.91
N ILE A 92 -10.11 0.44 9.15
CA ILE A 92 -10.35 -0.97 9.47
C ILE A 92 -11.73 -1.34 8.89
N ASN A 93 -11.93 -1.03 7.62
CA ASN A 93 -13.17 -1.38 6.95
C ASN A 93 -13.10 -2.85 6.58
N SER A 94 -14.29 -3.43 6.46
CA SER A 94 -14.50 -4.59 5.61
C SER A 94 -13.68 -4.41 4.33
N PRO A 95 -12.93 -5.43 3.89
CA PRO A 95 -12.05 -5.34 2.75
C PRO A 95 -12.73 -4.56 1.62
N ARG A 96 -12.04 -3.74 0.82
CA ARG A 96 -12.66 -3.23 -0.43
C ARG A 96 -13.19 -4.37 -1.30
N ILE A 97 -12.67 -5.59 -1.13
CA ILE A 97 -13.26 -6.82 -1.66
C ILE A 97 -14.75 -7.02 -1.30
N SER A 98 -15.22 -6.58 -0.12
CA SER A 98 -16.64 -6.55 0.23
C SER A 98 -17.41 -5.49 -0.55
N LYS A 99 -16.78 -4.35 -0.90
CA LYS A 99 -17.40 -3.32 -1.76
C LYS A 99 -17.58 -3.81 -3.19
N ILE A 100 -16.69 -4.69 -3.67
CA ILE A 100 -16.85 -5.42 -4.93
C ILE A 100 -17.58 -6.77 -4.77
N HIS A 101 -18.28 -6.98 -3.64
CA HIS A 101 -19.14 -8.15 -3.37
C HIS A 101 -18.44 -9.52 -3.41
N LEU A 102 -17.11 -9.59 -3.35
CA LEU A 102 -16.38 -10.86 -3.35
C LEU A 102 -16.36 -11.52 -1.96
N TRP A 103 -16.77 -10.82 -0.90
CA TRP A 103 -16.85 -11.38 0.45
C TRP A 103 -18.11 -10.98 1.19
N ARG A 104 -18.85 -11.95 1.73
CA ARG A 104 -20.09 -11.73 2.50
C ARG A 104 -19.92 -11.87 4.02
N GLY A 105 -18.69 -11.86 4.53
CA GLY A 105 -18.37 -11.90 5.96
C GLY A 105 -18.58 -13.25 6.65
N ASN A 106 -19.57 -14.03 6.20
CA ASN A 106 -19.92 -15.35 6.72
C ASN A 106 -19.35 -16.51 5.89
N ASP A 107 -18.72 -16.21 4.75
CA ASP A 107 -18.10 -17.24 3.89
C ASP A 107 -16.93 -17.93 4.60
N THR A 108 -16.73 -19.22 4.29
CA THR A 108 -15.57 -19.97 4.77
C THR A 108 -14.28 -19.50 4.08
N ASN A 109 -13.12 -19.83 4.66
CA ASN A 109 -11.83 -19.46 4.06
C ASN A 109 -11.69 -20.06 2.65
N GLU A 110 -12.10 -21.31 2.48
CA GLU A 110 -11.98 -22.07 1.24
C GLU A 110 -12.83 -21.42 0.13
N LYS A 111 -14.07 -21.05 0.47
CA LYS A 111 -14.96 -20.37 -0.47
C LYS A 111 -14.40 -19.01 -0.89
N LEU A 112 -13.86 -18.23 0.04
CA LEU A 112 -13.23 -16.96 -0.31
C LEU A 112 -11.97 -17.16 -1.16
N GLN A 113 -11.15 -18.17 -0.86
CA GLN A 113 -9.96 -18.48 -1.65
C GLN A 113 -10.33 -18.80 -3.10
N ILE A 114 -11.36 -19.62 -3.34
CA ILE A 114 -11.87 -19.91 -4.69
C ILE A 114 -12.27 -18.62 -5.41
N VAL A 115 -13.06 -17.76 -4.77
CA VAL A 115 -13.52 -16.50 -5.36
C VAL A 115 -12.34 -15.55 -5.66
N LEU A 116 -11.35 -15.49 -4.77
CA LEU A 116 -10.15 -14.67 -4.97
C LEU A 116 -9.26 -15.23 -6.08
N ASP A 117 -9.10 -16.55 -6.16
CA ASP A 117 -8.32 -17.21 -7.20
C ASP A 117 -8.97 -16.96 -8.58
N GLU A 118 -10.30 -17.15 -8.69
CA GLU A 118 -11.07 -16.83 -9.90
C GLU A 118 -10.95 -15.35 -10.29
N TYR A 119 -11.05 -14.45 -9.32
CA TYR A 119 -10.90 -13.01 -9.55
C TYR A 119 -9.50 -12.65 -10.06
N ILE A 120 -8.45 -13.21 -9.46
CA ILE A 120 -7.07 -12.96 -9.88
C ILE A 120 -6.85 -13.46 -11.32
N GLU A 121 -7.31 -14.66 -11.64
CA GLU A 121 -7.19 -15.21 -12.98
C GLU A 121 -7.97 -14.37 -14.00
N LYS A 122 -9.16 -13.90 -13.65
CA LYS A 122 -9.92 -12.97 -14.49
C LYS A 122 -9.15 -11.66 -14.72
N VAL A 123 -8.66 -11.01 -13.67
CA VAL A 123 -7.93 -9.73 -13.81
C VAL A 123 -6.64 -9.91 -14.59
N LYS A 124 -5.94 -11.04 -14.43
CA LYS A 124 -4.75 -11.35 -15.23
C LYS A 124 -5.09 -11.49 -16.71
N LYS A 125 -6.21 -12.14 -17.07
CA LYS A 125 -6.68 -12.26 -18.45
C LYS A 125 -7.09 -10.92 -19.03
N ASP A 126 -7.93 -10.16 -18.32
CA ASP A 126 -8.38 -8.84 -18.77
C ASP A 126 -7.17 -7.91 -19.02
N ARG A 127 -6.16 -7.92 -18.15
CA ARG A 127 -4.93 -7.12 -18.33
C ARG A 127 -3.93 -7.68 -19.35
N LEU A 128 -4.11 -8.89 -19.85
CA LEU A 128 -3.33 -9.36 -21.01
C LEU A 128 -3.90 -8.80 -22.32
N GLU A 129 -5.19 -8.46 -22.33
CA GLU A 129 -5.88 -7.90 -23.50
C GLU A 129 -5.66 -6.39 -23.62
N PHE A 130 -5.52 -5.69 -22.49
CA PHE A 130 -5.17 -4.28 -22.44
C PHE A 130 -3.74 -4.14 -21.95
N ASP A 131 -2.83 -3.67 -22.81
CA ASP A 131 -1.38 -3.50 -22.58
C ASP A 131 -1.08 -2.40 -21.54
N ASP A 132 -1.73 -2.48 -20.37
CA ASP A 132 -1.63 -1.54 -19.26
C ASP A 132 -0.70 -2.11 -18.18
N ASP A 133 0.60 -1.99 -18.45
CA ASP A 133 1.69 -2.32 -17.53
C ASP A 133 1.86 -1.30 -16.39
N SER A 134 0.91 -0.38 -16.19
CA SER A 134 1.06 0.68 -15.19
C SER A 134 0.97 0.17 -13.75
N VAL A 135 0.30 -0.97 -13.51
CA VAL A 135 0.11 -1.55 -12.18
C VAL A 135 0.48 -3.05 -12.21
N PRO A 136 1.25 -3.56 -11.23
CA PRO A 136 1.59 -4.98 -11.15
C PRO A 136 0.34 -5.85 -11.19
N LYS A 137 0.47 -7.09 -11.67
CA LYS A 137 -0.65 -8.03 -11.67
C LYS A 137 -1.00 -8.42 -10.22
N PRO A 138 -2.26 -8.77 -9.93
CA PRO A 138 -2.61 -9.36 -8.65
C PRO A 138 -1.79 -10.63 -8.39
N MET A 139 -1.37 -10.80 -7.14
CA MET A 139 -0.49 -11.88 -6.73
C MET A 139 -1.15 -12.74 -5.66
N ARG A 140 -0.82 -14.03 -5.73
CA ARG A 140 -1.20 -15.07 -4.79
C ARG A 140 0.09 -15.74 -4.37
N PHE A 141 0.29 -15.88 -3.06
CA PHE A 141 1.46 -16.54 -2.48
C PHE A 141 0.96 -17.60 -1.51
N SER A 142 1.24 -18.86 -1.81
CA SER A 142 1.01 -19.93 -0.83
C SER A 142 2.16 -19.98 0.17
N ILE A 143 1.88 -20.57 1.34
CA ILE A 143 2.86 -20.66 2.43
C ILE A 143 4.14 -21.40 2.02
N ASP A 144 4.02 -22.39 1.15
CA ASP A 144 5.12 -23.19 0.59
C ASP A 144 5.94 -22.44 -0.47
N GLU A 145 5.38 -21.37 -1.06
CA GLU A 145 6.11 -20.49 -1.97
C GLU A 145 6.90 -19.40 -1.24
N ILE A 146 6.63 -19.19 0.06
CA ILE A 146 7.21 -18.11 0.85
C ILE A 146 8.40 -18.63 1.67
N GLU A 147 9.58 -18.14 1.30
CA GLU A 147 10.84 -18.34 2.00
C GLU A 147 11.23 -17.09 2.79
N ASN A 148 12.06 -17.28 3.84
CA ASN A 148 12.68 -16.21 4.61
C ASN A 148 11.73 -15.10 5.12
N ALA A 149 10.48 -15.43 5.45
CA ALA A 149 9.49 -14.48 5.94
C ALA A 149 9.97 -13.79 7.23
N ARG A 150 10.11 -12.46 7.19
CA ARG A 150 10.60 -11.65 8.31
C ARG A 150 9.67 -10.48 8.58
N PHE A 151 9.31 -10.34 9.85
CA PHE A 151 8.47 -9.24 10.31
C PHE A 151 9.27 -8.21 11.11
N GLY A 152 9.58 -7.07 10.49
CA GLY A 152 10.24 -5.92 11.11
C GLY A 152 9.37 -4.67 11.03
N LEU A 153 9.97 -3.51 10.71
CA LEU A 153 9.24 -2.29 10.36
C LEU A 153 8.39 -2.46 9.09
N LYS A 154 8.78 -3.41 8.25
CA LYS A 154 8.03 -3.93 7.11
C LYS A 154 7.99 -5.45 7.20
N PHE A 155 6.99 -6.05 6.56
CA PHE A 155 6.98 -7.48 6.30
C PHE A 155 7.72 -7.73 4.99
N LYS A 156 8.74 -8.58 5.04
CA LYS A 156 9.49 -9.01 3.87
C LYS A 156 9.42 -10.52 3.75
N PHE A 157 9.38 -11.00 2.54
CA PHE A 157 9.51 -12.41 2.26
C PHE A 157 10.07 -12.60 0.87
N ASP A 158 10.73 -13.73 0.67
CA ASP A 158 11.25 -14.13 -0.62
C ASP A 158 10.25 -15.14 -1.17
N ALA A 159 9.62 -14.85 -2.29
CA ALA A 159 8.97 -15.90 -3.06
C ALA A 159 10.03 -16.52 -3.98
N LYS A 160 9.77 -17.71 -4.52
CA LYS A 160 10.69 -18.54 -5.33
C LYS A 160 11.65 -17.78 -6.27
N TYR A 161 11.26 -16.62 -6.79
CA TYR A 161 12.11 -15.79 -7.67
C TYR A 161 12.07 -14.28 -7.38
N ASP A 162 11.35 -13.80 -6.37
CA ASP A 162 11.13 -12.37 -6.14
C ASP A 162 11.13 -11.98 -4.66
N ASN A 163 11.72 -10.82 -4.37
CA ASN A 163 11.74 -10.25 -3.03
C ASN A 163 10.56 -9.30 -2.84
N HIS A 164 9.69 -9.62 -1.89
CA HIS A 164 8.49 -8.86 -1.61
C HIS A 164 8.66 -8.01 -0.36
N ASP A 165 8.21 -6.74 -0.42
CA ASP A 165 8.26 -5.82 0.69
C ASP A 165 6.91 -5.12 0.90
N LEU A 166 6.25 -5.47 2.02
CA LEU A 166 4.94 -4.95 2.38
C LEU A 166 5.06 -4.05 3.60
N ARG A 167 4.55 -2.83 3.48
CA ARG A 167 4.50 -1.85 4.58
C ARG A 167 3.06 -1.60 4.98
N VAL A 168 2.72 -2.06 6.18
CA VAL A 168 1.48 -1.67 6.87
C VAL A 168 1.74 -0.51 7.81
N ASN A 169 0.70 0.28 8.08
CA ASN A 169 0.77 1.37 9.04
C ASN A 169 1.10 0.86 10.45
N LEU A 170 1.84 1.67 11.23
CA LEU A 170 2.27 1.32 12.60
C LEU A 170 1.10 0.90 13.51
N ILE A 171 -0.04 1.57 13.37
CA ILE A 171 -1.26 1.30 14.16
C ILE A 171 -1.76 -0.15 13.93
N HIS A 172 -1.70 -0.64 12.69
CA HIS A 172 -2.17 -1.99 12.34
C HIS A 172 -1.08 -3.04 12.42
N ARG A 173 0.16 -2.68 12.77
CA ARG A 173 1.30 -3.58 12.75
C ARG A 173 1.11 -4.78 13.68
N SER A 174 0.56 -4.56 14.87
CA SER A 174 0.25 -5.65 15.82
C SER A 174 -0.82 -6.59 15.27
N LEU A 175 -1.88 -6.05 14.67
CA LEU A 175 -2.95 -6.82 14.03
C LEU A 175 -2.41 -7.63 12.85
N PHE A 176 -1.59 -7.00 12.01
CA PHE A 176 -0.97 -7.62 10.85
C PHE A 176 -0.03 -8.76 11.25
N LYS A 177 0.81 -8.57 12.27
CA LYS A 177 1.65 -9.64 12.82
C LYS A 177 0.81 -10.82 13.29
N LYS A 178 -0.25 -10.57 14.06
CA LYS A 178 -1.18 -11.62 14.53
C LYS A 178 -1.88 -12.33 13.37
N ALA A 179 -2.20 -11.61 12.30
CA ALA A 179 -2.85 -12.17 11.12
C ALA A 179 -1.89 -13.09 10.36
N LEU A 180 -0.64 -12.67 10.16
CA LEU A 180 0.41 -13.50 9.57
C LEU A 180 0.68 -14.77 10.39
N GLN A 181 0.76 -14.65 11.73
CA GLN A 181 0.92 -15.81 12.63
C GLN A 181 -0.26 -16.78 12.51
N LYS A 182 -1.51 -16.28 12.51
CA LYS A 182 -2.69 -17.13 12.33
C LYS A 182 -2.80 -17.75 10.93
N GLY A 183 -2.30 -17.05 9.92
CA GLY A 183 -2.24 -17.53 8.54
C GLY A 183 -1.15 -18.58 8.32
N GLY A 184 -0.24 -18.76 9.27
CA GLY A 184 0.88 -19.71 9.20
C GLY A 184 2.19 -19.12 8.66
N PHE A 185 2.21 -17.86 8.25
CA PHE A 185 3.37 -17.22 7.61
C PHE A 185 4.50 -16.84 8.58
N LEU A 186 4.21 -16.83 9.87
CA LEU A 186 5.20 -16.57 10.92
C LEU A 186 5.06 -17.64 11.99
N SER A 187 6.20 -18.13 12.47
CA SER A 187 6.24 -19.03 13.63
C SER A 187 5.55 -18.38 14.83
N GLN A 188 4.82 -19.19 15.60
CA GLN A 188 4.35 -18.77 16.91
C GLN A 188 5.57 -18.66 17.81
N ALA A 189 5.98 -17.42 18.06
CA ALA A 189 6.99 -17.09 19.06
C ALA A 189 6.34 -17.07 20.46
#